data_AF-A0A8B6CLP8-F1
#
_entry.id   AF-A0A8B6CLP8-F1
#
_cell.length_a   1.000
_cell.length_b   1.000
_cell.length_c   1.000
_cell.angle_alpha   90.00
_cell.angle_beta   90.00
_cell.angle_gamma   90.00
#
_symmetry.space_group_name_H-M   'P 1'
#
loop_
_entity.id
_entity.type
_entity.pdbx_description
1 polymer ?
#
loop_
_entity_poly.entity_id
_entity_poly.type
_entity_poly.pdbx_seq_one_letter_code
_entity_poly.pdbx_strand_id
1 'polypeptide(L)'
;MLSSRTKVSSYRSPILEPEEYADRFSSAVTNGSIALEIAIGYKLGLFGSLNEFTSPVSPTELAVSCKLKERYVREWLGCMSAAGFVSISSDDKYFIPEACKPHTESSKLASVLPQLAANTSSVLECFKEDGPK
;
A
#
# COMPACT_ATOMS: atom_id res chain seq x y z
N MET A 1 4.34 13.95 53.41
CA MET A 1 5.60 14.04 52.64
C MET A 1 5.23 14.15 51.18
N LEU A 2 5.58 15.30 50.59
CA LEU A 2 5.21 15.72 49.24
C LEU A 2 6.10 15.05 48.17
N SER A 3 5.45 14.75 47.05
CA SER A 3 5.95 14.95 45.68
C SER A 3 6.91 13.92 45.09
N SER A 4 6.35 12.90 44.42
CA SER A 4 6.98 12.28 43.26
C SER A 4 6.50 13.03 42.02
N ARG A 5 7.27 14.05 41.64
CA ARG A 5 7.11 14.87 40.44
C ARG A 5 6.89 13.99 39.20
N THR A 6 5.75 14.19 38.53
CA THR A 6 5.58 13.91 37.10
C THR A 6 6.68 14.66 36.35
N LYS A 7 7.64 13.93 35.75
CA LYS A 7 8.54 14.53 34.75
C LYS A 7 7.68 14.92 33.56
N VAL A 8 7.36 16.20 33.45
CA VAL A 8 6.84 16.78 32.22
C VAL A 8 7.93 16.60 31.16
N SER A 9 7.68 15.75 30.16
CA SER A 9 8.63 15.44 29.09
C SER A 9 8.98 16.71 28.31
N SER A 10 10.26 17.06 28.27
CA SER A 10 10.79 18.26 27.60
C SER A 10 10.85 18.14 26.07
N TYR A 11 10.35 17.05 25.50
CA TYR A 11 10.46 16.74 24.09
C TYR A 11 9.20 17.16 23.32
N ARG A 12 9.39 17.79 22.16
CA ARG A 12 8.30 18.19 21.25
C ARG A 12 7.66 17.02 20.50
N SER A 13 8.18 15.80 20.66
CA SER A 13 7.69 14.59 20.00
C SER A 13 7.83 13.37 20.91
N PRO A 14 7.02 12.31 20.70
CA PRO A 14 7.09 11.10 21.50
C PRO A 14 8.46 10.43 21.42
N ILE A 15 8.91 9.85 22.53
CA ILE A 15 10.02 8.90 22.57
C ILE A 15 9.39 7.51 22.54
N LEU A 16 9.81 6.70 21.57
CA LEU A 16 9.32 5.33 21.41
C LEU A 16 10.23 4.36 22.17
N GLU A 17 9.66 3.27 22.67
CA GLU A 17 10.46 2.14 23.16
C GLU A 17 11.19 1.45 21.99
N PRO A 18 12.31 0.73 22.21
CA PRO A 18 13.12 0.16 21.12
C PRO A 18 12.36 -0.73 20.14
N GLU A 19 11.44 -1.57 20.65
CA GLU A 19 10.61 -2.46 19.82
C GLU A 19 9.60 -1.65 18.99
N GLU A 20 8.92 -0.68 19.60
CA GLU A 20 8.00 0.22 18.91
C GLU A 20 8.70 1.04 17.80
N TYR A 21 9.95 1.43 18.04
CA TYR A 21 10.78 2.13 17.05
C TYR A 21 11.07 1.24 15.84
N ALA A 22 11.45 -0.02 16.04
CA ALA A 22 11.70 -0.98 14.97
C ALA A 22 10.41 -1.33 14.19
N ASP A 23 9.31 -1.55 14.89
CA ASP A 23 8.01 -1.84 14.30
C ASP A 23 7.49 -0.69 13.45
N ARG A 24 7.75 0.55 13.88
CA ARG A 24 7.39 1.74 13.11
C ARG A 24 8.10 1.78 11.76
N PHE A 25 9.39 1.44 11.70
CA PHE A 25 10.11 1.35 10.41
C PHE A 25 9.54 0.25 9.53
N SER A 26 9.38 -0.95 10.08
CA SER A 26 8.89 -2.11 9.34
C SER A 26 7.49 -1.87 8.77
N SER A 27 6.61 -1.26 9.57
CA SER A 27 5.26 -0.88 9.16
C SER A 27 5.28 0.20 8.07
N ALA A 28 6.14 1.22 8.20
CA ALA A 28 6.27 2.28 7.20
C ALA A 28 6.75 1.74 5.85
N VAL A 29 7.76 0.86 5.85
CA VAL A 29 8.26 0.22 4.63
C VAL A 29 7.19 -0.67 4.00
N THR A 30 6.54 -1.53 4.80
CA THR A 30 5.47 -2.42 4.31
C THR A 30 4.32 -1.63 3.69
N ASN A 31 3.84 -0.58 4.37
CA ASN A 31 2.79 0.28 3.84
C ASN A 31 3.23 1.03 2.58
N GLY A 32 4.49 1.46 2.49
CA GLY A 32 5.06 2.06 1.28
C GLY A 32 5.09 1.09 0.10
N SER A 33 5.48 -0.16 0.32
CA SER A 33 5.45 -1.22 -0.69
C SER A 33 4.02 -1.51 -1.15
N ILE A 34 3.08 -1.66 -0.22
CA ILE A 34 1.65 -1.85 -0.52
C ILE A 34 1.12 -0.67 -1.35
N ALA A 35 1.50 0.56 -1.01
CA ALA A 35 1.07 1.74 -1.76
C ALA A 35 1.55 1.71 -3.22
N LEU A 36 2.75 1.18 -3.50
CA LEU A 36 3.23 0.97 -4.87
C LEU A 36 2.42 -0.11 -5.60
N GLU A 37 2.07 -1.21 -4.93
CA GLU A 37 1.20 -2.25 -5.51
C GLU A 37 -0.23 -1.73 -5.80
N ILE A 38 -0.75 -0.83 -4.96
CA ILE A 38 -2.02 -0.13 -5.24
C ILE A 38 -1.87 0.73 -6.50
N ALA A 39 -0.74 1.42 -6.68
CA ALA A 39 -0.47 2.22 -7.88
C ALA A 39 -0.44 1.37 -9.15
N ILE A 40 0.14 0.16 -9.08
CA ILE A 40 0.12 -0.83 -10.17
C ILE A 40 -1.32 -1.25 -10.47
N GLY A 41 -2.07 -1.64 -9.43
CA GLY A 41 -3.48 -2.03 -9.54
C GLY A 41 -4.36 -0.98 -10.20
N TYR A 42 -4.19 0.29 -9.79
CA TYR A 42 -4.89 1.43 -10.39
C TYR A 42 -4.51 1.62 -11.86
N LYS A 43 -3.21 1.67 -12.18
CA LYS A 43 -2.74 1.90 -13.56
C LYS A 43 -3.13 0.79 -14.53
N LEU A 44 -3.25 -0.45 -14.04
CA LEU A 44 -3.66 -1.61 -14.83
C LEU A 44 -5.19 -1.83 -14.85
N GLY A 45 -5.96 -1.04 -14.09
CA GLY A 45 -7.42 -1.19 -14.00
C GLY A 45 -7.90 -2.41 -13.23
N LEU A 46 -7.04 -3.04 -12.42
CA LEU A 46 -7.35 -4.29 -11.71
C LEU A 46 -8.46 -4.12 -10.67
N PHE A 47 -8.45 -3.02 -9.90
CA PHE A 47 -9.53 -2.71 -8.94
C PHE A 47 -10.86 -2.45 -9.65
N GLY A 48 -10.83 -1.72 -10.77
CA GLY A 48 -12.01 -1.45 -11.58
C GLY A 48 -12.62 -2.73 -12.13
N SER A 49 -11.78 -3.61 -12.70
CA SER A 49 -12.26 -4.89 -13.23
C SER A 49 -12.81 -5.81 -12.13
N LEU A 50 -12.18 -5.89 -10.96
CA LEU A 50 -12.71 -6.62 -9.81
C LEU A 50 -14.10 -6.10 -9.38
N ASN A 51 -14.33 -4.80 -9.45
CA ASN A 51 -15.63 -4.20 -9.12
C ASN A 51 -16.75 -4.61 -10.07
N GLU A 52 -16.44 -4.87 -11.34
CA GLU A 52 -17.42 -5.26 -12.36
C GLU A 52 -17.96 -6.69 -12.14
N PHE A 53 -17.21 -7.55 -11.45
CA PHE A 53 -17.66 -8.90 -11.15
C PHE A 53 -18.67 -8.91 -9.99
N THR A 54 -19.74 -9.69 -10.18
CA THR A 54 -20.80 -9.91 -9.17
C THR A 54 -20.53 -11.12 -8.28
N SER A 55 -19.54 -11.96 -8.61
CA SER A 55 -19.10 -13.11 -7.82
C SER A 55 -17.58 -13.16 -7.73
N PRO A 56 -17.00 -13.87 -6.72
CA PRO A 56 -15.56 -14.06 -6.62
C PRO A 56 -14.94 -14.68 -7.88
N VAL A 57 -13.75 -14.22 -8.24
CA VAL A 57 -13.04 -14.60 -9.48
C VAL A 57 -11.70 -15.25 -9.20
N SER A 58 -11.31 -16.17 -10.08
CA SER A 58 -9.97 -16.71 -10.14
C SER A 58 -8.98 -15.69 -10.73
N PRO A 59 -7.67 -15.82 -10.45
CA PRO A 59 -6.63 -15.01 -11.10
C PRO A 59 -6.68 -15.09 -12.63
N THR A 60 -7.03 -16.25 -13.18
CA THR A 60 -7.17 -16.46 -14.63
C THR A 60 -8.30 -15.62 -15.22
N GLU A 61 -9.49 -15.61 -14.59
CA GLU A 61 -10.64 -14.83 -15.07
C GLU A 61 -10.33 -13.32 -15.06
N LEU A 62 -9.73 -12.82 -13.98
CA LEU A 62 -9.34 -11.41 -13.89
C LEU A 62 -8.26 -11.05 -14.93
N ALA A 63 -7.27 -11.92 -15.12
CA ALA A 63 -6.22 -11.70 -16.11
C ALA A 63 -6.76 -11.65 -17.53
N VAL A 64 -7.72 -12.50 -17.88
CA VAL A 64 -8.41 -12.47 -19.18
C VAL A 64 -9.17 -11.15 -19.34
N SER A 65 -9.92 -10.73 -18.31
CA SER A 65 -10.68 -9.48 -18.32
C SER A 65 -9.79 -8.26 -18.58
N CYS A 66 -8.63 -8.19 -17.91
CA CYS A 66 -7.69 -7.07 -18.06
C CYS A 66 -6.68 -7.24 -19.22
N LYS A 67 -6.69 -8.36 -19.94
CA LYS A 67 -5.69 -8.73 -20.96
C LYS A 67 -4.25 -8.72 -20.42
N LEU A 68 -4.08 -9.24 -19.20
CA LEU A 68 -2.80 -9.29 -18.49
C LEU A 68 -2.27 -10.73 -18.40
N LYS A 69 -1.00 -10.84 -18.06
CA LYS A 69 -0.38 -12.14 -17.77
C LYS A 69 -0.86 -12.64 -16.42
N GLU A 70 -1.53 -13.79 -16.44
CA GLU A 70 -2.11 -14.46 -15.27
C GLU A 70 -1.16 -14.51 -14.07
N ARG A 71 0.09 -14.97 -14.26
CA ARG A 71 1.09 -15.05 -13.18
C ARG A 71 1.22 -13.73 -12.40
N TYR A 72 1.30 -12.59 -13.07
CA TYR A 72 1.48 -11.30 -12.40
C TYR A 72 0.20 -10.82 -11.71
N VAL A 73 -0.96 -11.13 -12.29
CA VAL A 73 -2.26 -10.86 -11.65
C VAL A 73 -2.40 -11.68 -10.37
N ARG A 74 -1.96 -12.95 -10.38
CA ARG A 74 -1.95 -13.81 -9.21
C ARG A 74 -1.09 -13.28 -8.07
N GLU A 75 0.16 -12.88 -8.37
CA GLU A 75 1.05 -12.30 -7.35
C GLU A 75 0.45 -11.01 -6.77
N TRP A 76 -0.09 -10.14 -7.64
CA TRP A 76 -0.73 -8.90 -7.20
C TRP A 76 -1.95 -9.18 -6.31
N LEU A 77 -2.79 -10.16 -6.68
CA LEU A 77 -3.93 -10.59 -5.86
C LEU A 77 -3.48 -11.13 -4.51
N GLY A 78 -2.39 -11.88 -4.44
CA GLY A 78 -1.77 -12.34 -3.19
C GLY A 78 -1.30 -11.19 -2.31
N CYS A 79 -0.65 -10.17 -2.89
CA CYS A 79 -0.26 -8.96 -2.17
C CYS A 79 -1.48 -8.20 -1.63
N MET A 80 -2.51 -7.99 -2.46
CA MET A 80 -3.70 -7.23 -2.07
C MET A 80 -4.59 -7.97 -1.06
N SER A 81 -4.59 -9.30 -1.07
CA SER A 81 -5.30 -10.07 -0.06
C SER A 81 -4.56 -10.10 1.27
N ALA A 82 -3.25 -10.28 1.26
CA ALA A 82 -2.43 -10.17 2.47
C ALA A 82 -2.52 -8.77 3.11
N ALA A 83 -2.64 -7.73 2.29
CA ALA A 83 -2.81 -6.34 2.74
C ALA A 83 -4.26 -5.96 3.11
N GLY A 84 -5.24 -6.85 2.92
CA GLY A 84 -6.64 -6.63 3.30
C GLY A 84 -7.46 -5.74 2.35
N PHE A 85 -6.98 -5.48 1.14
CA PHE A 85 -7.73 -4.73 0.11
C PHE A 85 -8.61 -5.61 -0.77
N VAL A 86 -8.29 -6.91 -0.87
CA VAL A 86 -9.04 -7.90 -1.63
C VAL A 86 -9.33 -9.10 -0.72
N SER A 87 -10.56 -9.59 -0.71
CA SER A 87 -10.95 -10.75 0.09
C SER A 87 -10.80 -12.05 -0.69
N ILE A 88 -10.56 -13.15 0.02
CA ILE A 88 -10.52 -14.51 -0.52
C ILE A 88 -11.75 -15.28 -0.03
N SER A 89 -12.46 -15.95 -0.94
CA SER A 89 -13.59 -16.85 -0.64
C SER A 89 -13.11 -18.25 -0.24
N SER A 90 -14.03 -19.10 0.22
CA SER A 90 -13.70 -20.48 0.63
C SER A 90 -13.18 -21.38 -0.49
N ASP A 91 -13.36 -20.99 -1.76
CA ASP A 91 -12.88 -21.67 -2.96
C ASP A 91 -11.63 -21.01 -3.58
N ASP A 92 -10.86 -20.26 -2.77
CA ASP A 92 -9.62 -19.58 -3.17
C ASP A 92 -9.79 -18.59 -4.34
N LYS A 93 -10.96 -17.95 -4.42
CA LYS A 93 -11.26 -16.88 -5.38
C LYS A 93 -11.27 -15.51 -4.71
N TYR A 94 -11.07 -14.48 -5.52
CA TYR A 94 -10.82 -13.12 -5.07
C TYR A 94 -12.01 -12.23 -5.35
N PHE A 95 -12.33 -11.33 -4.42
CA PHE A 95 -13.40 -10.35 -4.59
C PHE A 95 -13.18 -9.12 -3.73
N ILE A 96 -13.86 -8.02 -4.08
CA ILE A 96 -13.98 -6.84 -3.23
C ILE A 96 -15.37 -6.91 -2.59
N PRO A 97 -15.48 -6.86 -1.24
CA PRO A 97 -16.78 -6.85 -0.58
C PRO A 97 -17.67 -5.73 -1.13
N GLU A 98 -18.97 -6.00 -1.30
CA GLU A 98 -19.88 -5.08 -1.99
C GLU A 98 -19.91 -3.68 -1.36
N ALA A 99 -19.88 -3.61 -0.02
CA ALA A 99 -19.82 -2.35 0.72
C ALA A 99 -18.51 -1.55 0.49
N CYS A 100 -17.43 -2.21 0.04
CA CYS A 100 -16.13 -1.59 -0.22
C CYS A 100 -15.97 -1.14 -1.67
N LYS A 101 -16.73 -1.70 -2.62
CA LYS A 101 -16.61 -1.38 -4.06
C LYS A 101 -16.66 0.12 -4.39
N PRO A 102 -17.52 0.95 -3.77
CA PRO A 102 -17.55 2.40 -4.05
C PRO A 102 -16.26 3.14 -3.65
N HIS A 103 -15.40 2.53 -2.83
CA HIS A 103 -14.20 3.17 -2.29
C HIS A 103 -12.92 2.84 -3.06
N THR A 104 -12.96 1.92 -4.03
CA THR A 104 -11.78 1.48 -4.80
C THR A 104 -11.18 2.58 -5.66
N GLU A 105 -11.95 3.61 -6.01
CA GLU A 105 -11.47 4.85 -6.65
C GLU A 105 -10.37 5.56 -5.83
N SER A 106 -10.31 5.31 -4.51
CA SER A 106 -9.22 5.82 -3.65
C SER A 106 -7.85 5.30 -4.08
N SER A 107 -7.77 4.17 -4.80
CA SER A 107 -6.52 3.66 -5.38
C SER A 107 -5.83 4.68 -6.32
N LYS A 108 -6.59 5.63 -6.89
CA LYS A 108 -6.06 6.73 -7.71
C LYS A 108 -5.05 7.59 -6.98
N LEU A 109 -5.15 7.73 -5.66
CA LEU A 109 -4.21 8.50 -4.85
C LEU A 109 -2.78 7.97 -4.96
N ALA A 110 -2.61 6.66 -5.21
CA ALA A 110 -1.32 6.03 -5.36
C ALA A 110 -0.66 6.30 -6.74
N SER A 111 -1.41 6.83 -7.72
CA SER A 111 -0.93 6.98 -9.12
C SER A 111 0.31 7.87 -9.28
N VAL A 112 0.56 8.75 -8.31
CA VAL A 112 1.71 9.66 -8.26
C VAL A 112 3.00 9.00 -7.75
N LEU A 113 2.88 7.86 -7.04
CA LEU A 113 4.01 7.25 -6.34
C LEU A 113 5.13 6.77 -7.27
N PRO A 114 4.87 6.12 -8.43
CA PRO A 114 5.95 5.73 -9.34
C PRO A 114 6.76 6.92 -9.87
N GLN A 115 6.12 8.09 -10.04
CA GLN A 115 6.81 9.30 -10.49
C GLN A 115 7.73 9.86 -9.40
N LEU A 116 7.27 9.87 -8.15
CA LEU A 116 8.10 10.28 -7.01
C LEU A 116 9.28 9.32 -6.84
N ALA A 117 9.04 8.01 -6.93
CA ALA A 117 10.07 6.99 -6.84
C ALA A 117 11.14 7.15 -7.93
N ALA A 118 10.73 7.38 -9.18
CA ALA A 118 11.66 7.60 -10.30
C ALA A 118 12.55 8.84 -10.12
N ASN A 119 12.07 9.87 -9.41
CA ASN A 119 12.80 11.11 -9.18
C ASN A 119 13.69 11.07 -7.92
N THR A 120 13.68 9.96 -7.16
CA THR A 120 14.39 9.88 -5.88
C THR A 120 15.87 10.27 -6.01
N SER A 121 16.57 9.75 -7.02
CA SER A 121 18.00 10.05 -7.23
C SER A 121 18.24 11.55 -7.43
N SER A 122 17.44 12.23 -8.26
CA SER A 122 17.57 13.67 -8.50
C SER A 122 17.27 14.48 -7.23
N VAL A 123 16.29 14.04 -6.44
CA VAL A 123 15.98 14.67 -5.15
C VAL A 123 17.16 14.51 -4.19
N LEU A 124 17.79 13.33 -4.12
CA LEU A 124 18.96 13.09 -3.27
C LEU A 124 20.13 14.04 -3.59
N GLU A 125 20.33 14.40 -4.87
CA GLU A 125 21.34 15.39 -5.25
C GLU A 125 21.06 16.77 -4.63
N CYS A 126 19.79 17.18 -4.52
CA CYS A 126 19.42 18.45 -3.90
C CYS A 126 19.72 18.52 -2.39
N PHE A 127 19.91 17.39 -1.72
CA PHE A 127 20.27 17.35 -0.29
C PHE A 127 21.79 17.47 -0.05
N LYS A 128 22.62 17.39 -1.10
CA LYS A 128 24.07 17.59 -0.97
C LYS A 128 24.37 19.07 -0.72
N GLU A 129 25.45 19.36 0.00
CA GLU A 129 25.85 20.73 0.38
C GLU A 129 25.96 21.67 -0.84
N ASP A 130 26.54 21.19 -1.93
CA ASP A 130 26.73 21.95 -3.17
C ASP A 130 25.50 21.94 -4.11
N GLY A 131 24.43 21.20 -3.74
CA GLY A 131 23.24 21.02 -4.56
C GLY A 131 23.45 20.16 -5.82
N PRO A 132 22.45 20.12 -6.73
CA PRO A 132 22.54 19.39 -7.99
C PRO A 132 23.50 20.09 -8.97
N LYS A 133 24.24 19.30 -9.76
CA LYS A 133 25.16 19.78 -10.82
C LYS A 133 24.49 19.92 -12.17
#